data_AF-A0A6M2CK10-F1
#
_entry.id   AF-A0A6M2CK10-F1
#
_cell.length_a   1.000
_cell.length_b   1.000
_cell.length_c   1.000
_cell.angle_alpha   90.00
_cell.angle_beta   90.00
_cell.angle_gamma   90.00
#
_symmetry.space_group_name_H-M   'P 1'
#
loop_
_entity.id
_entity.type
_entity.pdbx_description
1 polymer ?
#
loop_
_entity_poly.entity_id
_entity_poly.type
_entity_poly.pdbx_seq_one_letter_code
_entity_poly.pdbx_strand_id
1 'polypeptide(L)'
;MASAGNPPFPFLRKFVTKNEAVKEFLAEFLGTFILYMFGGASFAHFLFTDQKDVFAVTFCWGIGVMLGIQTGAGVSGGHVNPIVTTSFASVGKLPWRKVPHYILGQHLGAFLASAILYFNYIDLLDSVDGGERQIFGKNGTGILLTTYPNDNVHLSVCVFDTIICSGLLMFT
;
A
#
# COMPACT_ATOMS: atom_id res chain seq x y z
N MET A 1 23.79 18.22 -8.84
CA MET A 1 22.85 17.62 -9.82
C MET A 1 23.37 16.24 -10.17
N ALA A 2 22.83 15.18 -9.54
CA ALA A 2 23.26 13.81 -9.85
C ALA A 2 22.76 13.47 -11.26
N SER A 3 23.69 13.31 -12.20
CA SER A 3 23.45 12.66 -13.49
C SER A 3 22.68 11.37 -13.23
N ALA A 4 21.51 11.17 -13.85
CA ALA A 4 20.76 9.93 -13.78
C ALA A 4 21.64 8.82 -14.39
N GLY A 5 22.40 8.18 -13.51
CA GLY A 5 23.66 7.52 -13.82
C GLY A 5 23.42 6.19 -14.49
N ASN A 6 24.24 5.92 -15.52
CA ASN A 6 24.40 4.56 -16.02
C ASN A 6 24.60 3.60 -14.84
N PRO A 7 23.99 2.40 -14.88
CA PRO A 7 24.13 1.44 -13.80
C PRO A 7 25.60 1.10 -13.57
N PRO A 8 25.99 0.79 -12.32
CA PRO A 8 27.39 0.58 -11.93
C PRO A 8 28.05 -0.57 -12.70
N PHE A 9 27.26 -1.52 -13.19
CA PHE A 9 27.74 -2.65 -13.99
C PHE A 9 27.26 -2.55 -15.45
N PRO A 10 28.14 -2.72 -16.46
CA PRO A 10 27.78 -2.58 -17.87
C PRO A 10 26.67 -3.53 -18.34
N PHE A 11 26.60 -4.75 -17.79
CA PHE A 11 25.57 -5.72 -18.17
C PHE A 11 24.16 -5.29 -17.76
N LEU A 12 24.04 -4.51 -16.66
CA LEU A 12 22.74 -4.00 -16.19
C LEU A 12 22.12 -3.00 -17.16
N ARG A 13 22.90 -2.37 -18.04
CA ARG A 13 22.38 -1.47 -19.08
C ARG A 13 21.34 -2.15 -19.99
N LYS A 14 21.43 -3.47 -20.16
CA LYS A 14 20.46 -4.24 -20.96
C LYS A 14 19.07 -4.30 -20.31
N PHE A 15 18.99 -4.13 -18.98
CA PHE A 15 17.74 -4.19 -18.21
C PHE A 15 17.15 -2.80 -17.90
N VAL A 16 17.85 -1.72 -18.28
CA VAL A 16 17.35 -0.35 -18.04
C VAL A 16 16.25 -0.03 -19.05
N THR A 17 15.02 0.14 -18.57
CA THR A 17 13.93 0.63 -19.40
C THR A 17 14.05 2.14 -19.66
N LYS A 18 13.80 2.55 -20.90
CA LYS A 18 13.71 3.95 -21.30
C LYS A 18 12.27 4.48 -21.28
N ASN A 19 11.28 3.59 -21.11
CA ASN A 19 9.88 3.97 -21.12
C ASN A 19 9.48 4.56 -19.76
N GLU A 20 9.13 5.84 -19.75
CA GLU A 20 8.70 6.56 -18.53
C GLU A 20 7.51 5.91 -17.83
N ALA A 21 6.49 5.48 -18.59
CA ALA A 21 5.30 4.87 -17.98
C ALA A 21 5.64 3.54 -17.27
N VAL A 22 6.59 2.77 -17.81
CA VAL A 22 7.06 1.53 -17.17
C VAL A 22 7.86 1.86 -15.90
N LYS A 23 8.71 2.90 -15.93
CA LYS A 23 9.45 3.33 -14.74
C LYS A 23 8.52 3.80 -13.63
N GLU A 24 7.53 4.63 -13.97
CA GLU A 24 6.51 5.12 -13.04
C GLU A 24 5.69 3.96 -12.47
N PHE A 25 5.23 3.04 -13.32
CA PHE A 25 4.52 1.84 -12.90
C PHE A 25 5.33 1.01 -11.90
N LEU A 26 6.61 0.73 -12.18
CA LEU A 26 7.47 -0.06 -11.30
C LEU A 26 7.77 0.68 -9.97
N ALA A 27 7.92 1.99 -10.02
CA ALA A 27 8.12 2.82 -8.84
C ALA A 27 6.88 2.79 -7.92
N GLU A 28 5.69 2.96 -8.49
CA GLU A 28 4.42 2.87 -7.77
C GLU A 28 4.15 1.45 -7.24
N PHE A 29 4.44 0.42 -8.03
CA PHE A 29 4.35 -0.97 -7.62
C PHE A 29 5.24 -1.27 -6.41
N LEU A 30 6.53 -0.94 -6.49
CA LEU A 30 7.46 -1.25 -5.42
C LEU A 30 7.21 -0.38 -4.18
N GLY A 31 6.85 0.90 -4.38
CA GLY A 31 6.51 1.81 -3.29
C GLY A 31 5.29 1.32 -2.51
N THR A 32 4.20 0.96 -3.19
CA THR A 32 3.00 0.43 -2.53
C THR A 32 3.23 -0.95 -1.92
N PHE A 33 4.06 -1.80 -2.56
CA PHE A 33 4.47 -3.08 -1.99
C PHE A 33 5.17 -2.89 -0.63
N ILE A 34 6.18 -2.00 -0.57
CA ILE A 34 6.92 -1.70 0.67
C ILE A 34 5.98 -1.14 1.73
N LEU A 35 5.16 -0.15 1.37
CA LEU A 35 4.17 0.45 2.27
C LEU A 35 3.31 -0.62 2.94
N TYR A 36 2.71 -1.49 2.12
CA TYR A 36 1.78 -2.50 2.62
C TYR A 36 2.49 -3.60 3.41
N MET A 37 3.72 -3.99 3.04
CA MET A 37 4.48 -4.98 3.80
C MET A 37 4.75 -4.51 5.24
N PHE A 38 5.15 -3.25 5.44
CA PHE A 38 5.38 -2.71 6.79
C PHE A 38 4.07 -2.56 7.58
N GLY A 39 3.05 -1.96 6.97
CA GLY A 39 1.75 -1.75 7.61
C GLY A 39 1.05 -3.07 7.94
N GLY A 40 0.90 -3.94 6.95
CA GLY A 40 0.26 -5.24 7.06
C GLY A 40 0.95 -6.18 8.03
N ALA A 41 2.29 -6.25 8.05
CA ALA A 41 3.01 -7.08 9.02
C ALA A 41 2.83 -6.59 10.46
N SER A 42 2.83 -5.26 10.68
CA SER A 42 2.56 -4.70 12.01
C SER A 42 1.14 -5.00 12.48
N PHE A 43 0.16 -4.96 11.57
CA PHE A 43 -1.21 -5.31 11.88
C PHE A 43 -1.39 -6.82 12.12
N ALA A 44 -0.71 -7.67 11.35
CA ALA A 44 -0.66 -9.11 11.60
C ALA A 44 -0.10 -9.41 13.00
N HIS A 45 0.98 -8.75 13.39
CA HIS A 45 1.54 -8.87 14.73
C HIS A 45 0.53 -8.45 15.81
N PHE A 46 -0.16 -7.33 15.60
CA PHE A 46 -1.24 -6.88 16.48
C PHE A 46 -2.39 -7.89 16.56
N LEU A 47 -2.75 -8.56 15.47
CA LEU A 47 -3.82 -9.56 15.47
C LEU A 47 -3.45 -10.82 16.26
N PHE A 48 -2.25 -11.36 16.05
CA PHE A 48 -1.88 -12.68 16.57
C PHE A 48 -1.11 -12.67 17.90
N THR A 49 -0.72 -11.50 18.41
CA THR A 49 -0.02 -11.38 19.71
C THR A 49 -0.95 -10.91 20.81
N ASP A 50 -0.73 -11.32 22.07
CA ASP A 50 -1.53 -10.84 23.21
C ASP A 50 -1.31 -9.35 23.52
N GLN A 51 -0.15 -8.82 23.16
CA GLN A 51 0.18 -7.40 23.30
C GLN A 51 -0.46 -6.60 22.16
N LYS A 52 -1.54 -5.88 22.50
CA LYS A 52 -2.29 -5.03 21.57
C LYS A 52 -1.82 -3.59 21.69
N ASP A 53 -0.86 -3.19 20.85
CA ASP A 53 -0.39 -1.79 20.76
C ASP A 53 -0.83 -1.14 19.45
N VAL A 54 -1.84 -0.28 19.53
CA VAL A 54 -2.37 0.45 18.37
C VAL A 54 -1.39 1.52 17.88
N PHE A 55 -0.59 2.10 18.78
CA PHE A 55 0.39 3.11 18.40
C PHE A 55 1.51 2.49 17.55
N ALA A 56 1.99 1.29 17.93
CA ALA A 56 2.99 0.58 17.14
C ALA A 56 2.50 0.31 15.71
N VAL A 57 1.24 -0.11 15.54
CA VAL A 57 0.62 -0.33 14.23
C VAL A 57 0.59 0.97 13.42
N THR A 58 0.00 2.04 13.97
CA THR A 58 -0.12 3.32 13.23
C THR A 58 1.24 3.92 12.89
N PHE A 59 2.22 3.79 13.78
CA PHE A 59 3.60 4.22 13.55
C PHE A 59 4.25 3.43 12.41
N CYS A 60 4.11 2.09 12.39
CA CYS A 60 4.62 1.25 11.31
C CYS A 60 3.97 1.56 9.96
N TRP A 61 2.67 1.87 9.92
CA TRP A 61 2.02 2.36 8.69
C TRP A 61 2.63 3.68 8.22
N GLY A 62 2.87 4.63 9.12
CA GLY A 62 3.53 5.91 8.79
C GLY A 62 4.94 5.71 8.23
N ILE A 63 5.75 4.84 8.84
CA ILE A 63 7.07 4.48 8.32
C ILE A 63 6.97 3.78 6.96
N GLY A 64 6.01 2.87 6.79
CA GLY A 64 5.75 2.20 5.51
C GLY A 64 5.44 3.20 4.40
N VAL A 65 4.58 4.18 4.66
CA VAL A 65 4.29 5.29 3.73
C VAL A 65 5.56 6.06 3.39
N MET A 66 6.35 6.48 4.39
CA MET A 66 7.59 7.22 4.17
C MET A 66 8.57 6.45 3.27
N LEU A 67 8.78 5.16 3.52
CA LEU A 67 9.66 4.30 2.72
C LEU A 67 9.11 4.06 1.31
N GLY A 68 7.79 3.88 1.19
CA GLY A 68 7.12 3.75 -0.10
C GLY A 68 7.28 4.99 -0.97
N ILE A 69 7.04 6.18 -0.40
CA ILE A 69 7.25 7.47 -1.08
C ILE A 69 8.71 7.60 -1.49
N GLN A 70 9.66 7.36 -0.58
CA GLN A 70 11.09 7.48 -0.86
C GLN A 70 11.55 6.59 -2.03
N THR A 71 10.92 5.42 -2.19
CA THR A 71 11.20 4.50 -3.29
C THR A 71 10.80 5.08 -4.65
N GLY A 72 9.66 5.78 -4.73
CA GLY A 72 9.14 6.34 -5.97
C GLY A 72 9.42 7.83 -6.20
N ALA A 73 9.92 8.56 -5.19
CA ALA A 73 10.02 10.03 -5.18
C ALA A 73 10.79 10.60 -6.39
N GLY A 74 11.90 9.95 -6.77
CA GLY A 74 12.72 10.39 -7.90
C GLY A 74 12.22 9.96 -9.29
N VAL A 75 11.14 9.17 -9.37
CA VAL A 75 10.67 8.55 -10.62
C VAL A 75 9.20 8.89 -10.88
N SER A 76 8.29 8.44 -10.01
CA SER A 76 6.84 8.66 -10.16
C SER A 76 6.32 9.86 -9.37
N GLY A 77 7.13 10.39 -8.44
CA GLY A 77 6.67 11.32 -7.41
C GLY A 77 6.21 10.61 -6.12
N GLY A 78 6.24 9.27 -6.09
CA GLY A 78 5.96 8.48 -4.89
C GLY A 78 4.52 8.61 -4.41
N HIS A 79 3.53 8.49 -5.30
CA HIS A 79 2.13 8.65 -4.90
C HIS A 79 1.67 7.52 -4.00
N VAL A 80 2.06 6.28 -4.33
CA VAL A 80 1.81 5.01 -3.64
C VAL A 80 0.35 4.73 -3.23
N ASN A 81 -0.57 5.56 -3.70
CA ASN A 81 -1.96 5.61 -3.31
C ASN A 81 -2.84 6.13 -4.48
N PRO A 82 -3.91 5.41 -4.84
CA PRO A 82 -4.83 5.82 -5.90
C PRO A 82 -5.49 7.18 -5.65
N ILE A 83 -5.88 7.49 -4.42
CA ILE A 83 -6.52 8.77 -4.06
C ILE A 83 -5.53 9.92 -4.21
N VAL A 84 -4.28 9.75 -3.81
CA VAL A 84 -3.22 10.75 -4.03
C VAL A 84 -3.02 10.99 -5.52
N THR A 85 -3.00 9.91 -6.31
CA THR A 85 -2.83 9.97 -7.77
C THR A 85 -3.95 10.70 -8.47
N THR A 86 -5.20 10.38 -8.14
CA THR A 86 -6.37 11.05 -8.74
C THR A 86 -6.51 12.48 -8.25
N SER A 87 -6.16 12.76 -6.99
CA SER A 87 -6.15 14.13 -6.44
C SER A 87 -5.12 15.01 -7.13
N PHE A 88 -3.91 14.49 -7.38
CA PHE A 88 -2.91 15.23 -8.16
C PHE A 88 -3.37 15.45 -9.61
N ALA A 89 -4.07 14.48 -10.20
CA ALA A 89 -4.61 14.64 -11.54
C ALA A 89 -5.74 15.68 -11.62
N SER A 90 -6.61 15.75 -10.60
CA SER A 90 -7.73 16.69 -10.56
C SER A 90 -7.29 18.16 -10.47
N VAL A 91 -6.19 18.44 -9.77
CA VAL A 91 -5.61 19.79 -9.67
C VAL A 91 -4.56 20.08 -10.75
N GLY A 92 -4.42 19.22 -11.76
CA GLY A 92 -3.51 19.43 -12.88
C GLY A 92 -2.02 19.20 -12.58
N LYS A 93 -1.68 18.62 -11.42
CA LYS A 93 -0.30 18.25 -11.05
C LYS A 93 0.18 16.94 -11.70
N LEU A 94 -0.74 16.08 -12.15
CA LEU A 94 -0.46 14.87 -12.91
C LEU A 94 -1.34 14.81 -14.17
N PRO A 95 -0.79 14.54 -15.37
CA PRO A 95 -1.62 14.31 -16.55
C PRO A 95 -2.52 13.07 -16.37
N TRP A 96 -3.82 13.20 -16.63
CA TRP A 96 -4.80 12.11 -16.51
C TRP A 96 -4.41 10.82 -17.25
N ARG A 97 -3.72 10.94 -18.39
CA ARG A 97 -3.20 9.78 -19.14
C ARG A 97 -2.25 8.88 -18.34
N LYS A 98 -1.63 9.39 -17.26
CA LYS A 98 -0.73 8.64 -16.39
C LYS A 98 -1.43 7.87 -15.28
N VAL A 99 -2.63 8.30 -14.91
CA VAL A 99 -3.40 7.72 -13.79
C VAL A 99 -3.59 6.20 -13.92
N PRO A 100 -3.93 5.63 -15.10
CA PRO A 100 -4.18 4.20 -15.21
C PRO A 100 -2.98 3.33 -14.82
N HIS A 101 -1.77 3.66 -15.27
CA HIS A 101 -0.59 2.85 -14.95
C HIS A 101 -0.07 3.08 -13.53
N TYR A 102 -0.31 4.26 -12.94
CA TYR A 102 -0.04 4.47 -11.51
C TYR A 102 -0.93 3.58 -10.64
N ILE A 103 -2.25 3.63 -10.87
CA ILE A 103 -3.23 2.84 -10.09
C ILE A 103 -2.99 1.34 -10.29
N LEU A 104 -2.70 0.91 -11.52
CA LEU A 104 -2.36 -0.49 -11.79
C LEU A 104 -1.11 -0.92 -11.03
N GLY A 105 -0.06 -0.09 -11.01
CA GLY A 105 1.16 -0.34 -10.24
C GLY A 105 0.85 -0.49 -8.75
N GLN A 106 0.12 0.47 -8.18
CA GLN A 106 -0.27 0.46 -6.77
C GLN A 106 -1.09 -0.78 -6.40
N HIS A 107 -2.09 -1.13 -7.20
CA HIS A 107 -2.93 -2.31 -6.95
C HIS A 107 -2.14 -3.60 -7.02
N LEU A 108 -1.29 -3.77 -8.04
CA LEU A 108 -0.48 -4.99 -8.16
C LEU A 108 0.59 -5.08 -7.06
N GLY A 109 1.15 -3.94 -6.63
CA GLY A 109 2.09 -3.87 -5.52
C GLY A 109 1.45 -4.28 -4.20
N ALA A 110 0.28 -3.70 -3.88
CA ALA A 110 -0.51 -4.07 -2.70
C ALA A 110 -0.97 -5.53 -2.75
N PHE A 111 -1.42 -6.01 -3.91
CA PHE A 111 -1.86 -7.38 -4.10
C PHE A 111 -0.74 -8.38 -3.83
N LEU A 112 0.47 -8.14 -4.37
CA LEU A 112 1.61 -9.01 -4.11
C LEU A 112 2.02 -8.98 -2.64
N ALA A 113 2.04 -7.80 -2.02
CA ALA A 113 2.34 -7.67 -0.59
C ALA A 113 1.34 -8.44 0.28
N SER A 114 0.04 -8.31 -0.04
CA SER A 114 -1.05 -9.03 0.62
C SER A 114 -0.93 -10.55 0.44
N ALA A 115 -0.58 -11.03 -0.76
CA ALA A 115 -0.34 -12.44 -1.01
C ALA A 115 0.85 -12.98 -0.18
N ILE A 116 1.97 -12.25 -0.12
CA ILE A 116 3.12 -12.64 0.71
C ILE A 116 2.72 -12.65 2.19
N LEU A 117 1.98 -11.65 2.65
CA LEU A 117 1.50 -11.58 4.03
C LEU A 117 0.59 -12.78 4.36
N TYR A 118 -0.35 -13.11 3.49
CA TYR A 118 -1.22 -14.27 3.65
C TYR A 118 -0.42 -15.57 3.82
N PHE A 119 0.55 -15.83 2.93
CA PHE A 119 1.36 -17.05 3.00
C PHE A 119 2.29 -17.07 4.22
N ASN A 120 2.83 -15.91 4.62
CA ASN A 120 3.71 -15.83 5.78
C ASN A 120 2.97 -16.07 7.12
N TYR A 121 1.67 -15.77 7.16
CA TYR A 121 0.84 -15.94 8.36
C TYR A 121 -0.15 -17.11 8.23
N ILE A 122 0.06 -18.03 7.29
CA ILE A 122 -0.92 -19.07 6.94
C ILE A 122 -1.29 -19.97 8.13
N ASP A 123 -0.30 -20.39 8.92
CA ASP A 123 -0.49 -21.25 10.10
C ASP A 123 -1.23 -20.52 11.23
N LEU A 124 -0.95 -19.22 11.40
CA LEU A 124 -1.63 -18.38 12.40
C LEU A 124 -3.09 -18.13 12.00
N LEU A 125 -3.35 -17.97 10.70
CA LEU A 125 -4.71 -17.88 10.16
C LEU A 125 -5.47 -19.19 10.40
N ASP A 126 -4.86 -20.33 10.10
CA ASP A 126 -5.45 -21.66 10.35
C ASP A 126 -5.74 -21.89 11.83
N SER A 127 -4.90 -21.35 12.74
CA SER A 127 -5.16 -21.46 14.18
C SER A 127 -6.41 -20.70 14.64
N VAL A 128 -6.89 -19.72 13.87
CA VAL A 128 -8.06 -18.90 14.19
C VAL A 128 -9.32 -19.44 13.50
N ASP A 129 -9.24 -19.70 12.19
CA ASP A 129 -10.41 -20.08 11.38
C ASP A 129 -10.50 -21.57 11.02
N GLY A 130 -9.52 -22.38 11.43
CA GLY A 130 -9.47 -23.81 11.14
C GLY A 130 -9.22 -24.15 9.66
N GLY A 131 -8.77 -23.18 8.86
CA GLY A 131 -8.57 -23.33 7.41
C GLY A 131 -9.80 -23.00 6.56
N GLU A 132 -10.91 -22.59 7.19
CA GLU A 132 -12.16 -22.26 6.48
C GLU A 132 -12.10 -20.90 5.75
N ARG A 133 -11.15 -20.02 6.12
CA ARG A 133 -10.95 -18.69 5.53
C ARG A 133 -12.20 -17.82 5.55
N GLN A 134 -12.75 -17.67 6.76
CA GLN A 134 -13.94 -16.85 7.01
C GLN A 134 -13.60 -15.36 6.93
N ILE A 135 -14.50 -14.58 6.31
CA ILE A 135 -14.31 -13.13 6.21
C ILE A 135 -14.84 -12.41 7.46
N PHE A 136 -16.03 -12.80 7.92
CA PHE A 136 -16.75 -12.16 9.02
C PHE A 136 -16.99 -13.12 10.17
N GLY A 137 -17.41 -12.58 11.31
CA GLY A 137 -17.73 -13.33 12.51
C GLY A 137 -16.55 -13.48 13.45
N LYS A 138 -16.74 -14.28 14.50
CA LYS A 138 -15.78 -14.43 15.61
C LYS A 138 -14.40 -14.91 15.15
N ASN A 139 -14.37 -15.76 14.13
CA ASN A 139 -13.15 -16.32 13.55
C ASN A 139 -12.84 -15.72 12.17
N GLY A 140 -13.38 -14.53 11.86
CA GLY A 140 -13.14 -13.85 10.59
C GLY A 140 -11.69 -13.39 10.48
N THR A 141 -10.93 -13.95 9.54
CA THR A 141 -9.53 -13.61 9.30
C THR A 141 -9.33 -12.62 8.15
N GLY A 142 -10.39 -12.31 7.40
CA GLY A 142 -10.36 -11.35 6.29
C GLY A 142 -9.84 -9.97 6.69
N ILE A 143 -10.04 -9.56 7.95
CA ILE A 143 -9.60 -8.26 8.49
C ILE A 143 -8.08 -8.05 8.37
N LEU A 144 -7.28 -9.14 8.32
CA LEU A 144 -5.84 -9.05 8.12
C LEU A 144 -5.49 -8.33 6.79
N LEU A 145 -6.28 -8.56 5.75
CA LEU A 145 -5.95 -8.14 4.38
C LEU A 145 -6.61 -6.80 4.01
N THR A 146 -7.79 -6.53 4.57
CA THR A 146 -8.54 -5.31 4.26
C THR A 146 -9.37 -4.84 5.44
N THR A 147 -9.75 -3.57 5.40
CA THR A 147 -10.54 -2.93 6.44
C THR A 147 -12.02 -3.17 6.22
N TYR A 148 -12.73 -3.53 7.29
CA TYR A 148 -14.18 -3.68 7.29
C TYR A 148 -14.82 -2.64 8.21
N PRO A 149 -16.02 -2.11 7.85
CA PRO A 149 -16.74 -1.20 8.71
C PRO A 149 -17.15 -1.91 10.01
N ASN A 150 -17.26 -1.15 11.10
CA ASN A 150 -17.79 -1.67 12.36
C ASN A 150 -19.31 -1.84 12.25
N ASP A 151 -19.84 -2.96 12.73
CA ASP A 151 -21.28 -3.29 12.67
C ASP A 151 -22.19 -2.25 13.36
N ASN A 152 -21.64 -1.49 14.31
CA ASN A 152 -22.39 -0.46 15.05
C ASN A 152 -22.33 0.94 14.40
N VAL A 153 -21.67 1.07 13.24
CA VAL A 153 -21.47 2.36 12.57
C VAL A 153 -22.18 2.36 11.23
N HIS A 154 -22.98 3.39 10.98
CA HIS A 154 -23.65 3.54 9.69
C HIS A 154 -22.67 3.77 8.56
N LEU A 155 -22.93 3.16 7.40
CA LEU A 155 -22.11 3.30 6.20
C LEU A 155 -21.88 4.76 5.79
N SER A 156 -22.88 5.64 5.97
CA SER A 156 -22.75 7.07 5.68
C SER A 156 -21.65 7.74 6.51
N VAL A 157 -21.49 7.34 7.77
CA VAL A 157 -20.44 7.83 8.66
C VAL A 157 -19.08 7.32 8.20
N CYS A 158 -18.97 6.04 7.80
CA CYS A 158 -17.73 5.48 7.25
C CYS A 158 -17.29 6.18 5.95
N VAL A 159 -18.24 6.51 5.07
CA VAL A 159 -17.97 7.26 3.84
C VAL A 159 -17.48 8.67 4.18
N PHE A 160 -18.15 9.35 5.10
CA PHE A 160 -17.76 10.70 5.54
C PHE A 160 -16.38 10.72 6.19
N ASP A 161 -16.09 9.74 7.06
CA ASP A 161 -14.77 9.55 7.67
C ASP A 161 -13.68 9.35 6.61
N THR A 162 -13.89 8.46 5.64
CA THR A 162 -12.93 8.21 4.57
C THR A 162 -12.65 9.46 3.74
N ILE A 163 -13.68 10.28 3.48
CA ILE A 163 -13.53 11.58 2.77
C ILE A 163 -12.69 12.55 3.60
N ILE A 164 -12.95 12.69 4.89
CA ILE A 164 -12.19 13.61 5.76
C ILE A 164 -10.74 13.15 5.88
N CYS A 165 -10.51 11.90 6.24
CA CYS A 165 -9.18 11.34 6.44
C CYS A 165 -8.34 11.42 5.15
N SER A 166 -8.93 11.05 4.01
CA SER A 166 -8.26 11.17 2.72
C SER A 166 -8.02 12.62 2.31
N GLY A 167 -8.96 13.53 2.62
CA GLY A 167 -8.81 14.95 2.35
C GLY A 167 -7.66 15.56 3.17
N LEU A 168 -7.58 15.25 4.46
CA LEU A 168 -6.51 15.72 5.35
C LEU A 168 -5.13 15.24 4.88
N LEU A 169 -5.02 13.98 4.44
CA LEU A 169 -3.78 13.43 3.86
C LEU A 169 -3.24 14.26 2.69
N MET A 170 -4.10 14.94 1.93
CA MET A 170 -3.67 15.77 0.80
C MET A 170 -3.09 17.14 1.20
N PHE A 171 -3.28 17.57 2.45
CA PHE A 171 -2.81 18.88 2.95
C PHE A 171 -1.49 18.81 3.73
N THR A 172 -1.00 17.61 4.03
CA THR A 172 0.22 17.35 4.80
C THR A 172 1.30 16.72 3.92
#